data_AF-A0A7S2D1L5-F1
#
_entry.id   AF-A0A7S2D1L5-F1
#
_cell.length_a   1.000
_cell.length_b   1.000
_cell.length_c   1.000
_cell.angle_alpha   90.00
_cell.angle_beta   90.00
_cell.angle_gamma   90.00
#
_symmetry.space_group_name_H-M   'P 1'
#
loop_
_entity.id
_entity.type
_entity.pdbx_description
1 polymer ?
#
loop_
_entity_poly.entity_id
_entity_poly.type
_entity_poly.pdbx_seq_one_letter_code
_entity_poly.pdbx_strand_id
1 'polypeptide(L)'
;GFEGEQLAFLRVFYTNGVALPCGGTGLYRTACRANHSCAPNAALCVQADGRIHLKALRPIAEGEEVSVSYIGEGELLRPTSRRQKLLSKWGFACQCPRCQGHDDARGFTCSSCGSGTVHPH
;
A
#
# COMPACT_ATOMS: atom_id res chain seq x y z
N GLY A 1 -26.38 20.33 -0.54
CA GLY A 1 -25.62 19.23 -1.17
C GLY A 1 -24.33 19.80 -1.73
N PHE A 2 -23.29 18.98 -1.90
CA PHE A 2 -22.05 19.45 -2.51
C PHE A 2 -22.21 19.64 -4.02
N GLU A 3 -21.65 20.72 -4.56
CA GLU A 3 -21.62 21.04 -6.00
C GLU A 3 -20.40 20.41 -6.70
N GLY A 4 -20.31 20.57 -8.03
CA GLY A 4 -19.32 19.88 -8.88
C GLY A 4 -17.86 20.07 -8.44
N GLU A 5 -17.42 21.30 -8.19
CA GLU A 5 -16.04 21.58 -7.76
C GLU A 5 -15.74 21.02 -6.37
N GLN A 6 -16.72 21.09 -5.45
CA GLN A 6 -16.58 20.55 -4.11
C GLN A 6 -16.44 19.02 -4.14
N LEU A 7 -17.20 18.34 -5.01
CA LEU A 7 -17.05 16.89 -5.23
C LEU A 7 -15.69 16.53 -5.85
N ALA A 8 -15.18 17.33 -6.79
CA ALA A 8 -13.86 17.14 -7.38
C ALA A 8 -12.76 17.28 -6.33
N PHE A 9 -12.84 18.31 -5.48
CA PHE A 9 -11.92 18.52 -4.37
C PHE A 9 -11.95 17.37 -3.36
N LEU A 10 -13.14 16.91 -2.96
CA LEU A 10 -13.30 15.78 -2.04
C LEU A 10 -12.69 14.49 -2.61
N ARG A 11 -12.76 14.27 -3.93
CA ARG A 11 -12.10 13.13 -4.59
C ARG A 11 -10.58 13.16 -4.47
N VAL A 12 -9.96 14.34 -4.56
CA VAL A 12 -8.51 14.51 -4.34
C VAL A 12 -8.15 14.05 -2.93
N PHE A 13 -8.87 14.53 -1.91
CA PHE A 13 -8.66 14.13 -0.52
C PHE A 13 -8.89 12.64 -0.30
N TYR A 14 -9.94 12.08 -0.88
CA TYR A 14 -10.28 10.67 -0.70
C TYR A 14 -9.19 9.71 -1.21
N THR A 15 -8.48 10.10 -2.28
CA THR A 15 -7.50 9.23 -2.94
C THR A 15 -6.05 9.51 -2.52
N ASN A 16 -5.74 10.76 -2.15
CA ASN A 16 -4.37 11.21 -1.85
C ASN A 16 -4.17 11.62 -0.39
N GLY A 17 -5.25 11.72 0.39
CA GLY A 17 -5.21 12.18 1.76
C GLY A 17 -4.39 11.26 2.66
N VAL A 18 -3.52 11.86 3.46
CA VAL A 18 -2.71 11.18 4.48
C VAL A 18 -3.27 11.54 5.84
N ALA A 19 -3.62 10.54 6.64
CA ALA A 19 -4.09 10.75 8.01
C ALA A 19 -2.96 11.33 8.88
N LEU A 20 -3.27 12.36 9.66
CA LEU A 20 -2.33 13.05 10.54
C LEU A 20 -2.56 12.66 12.00
N PRO A 21 -1.50 12.67 12.85
CA PRO A 21 -1.63 12.38 14.28
C PRO A 21 -2.61 13.29 15.02
N CYS A 22 -2.83 14.51 14.54
CA CYS A 22 -3.80 15.45 15.10
C CYS A 22 -5.27 15.14 14.75
N GLY A 23 -5.55 14.05 14.04
CA GLY A 23 -6.89 13.69 13.58
C GLY A 23 -7.33 14.36 12.27
N GLY A 24 -6.46 15.15 11.65
CA GLY A 24 -6.69 15.79 10.34
C GLY A 24 -6.25 14.93 9.15
N THR A 25 -6.45 15.46 7.94
CA THR A 25 -5.92 14.89 6.69
C THR A 25 -5.03 15.90 5.99
N GLY A 26 -3.82 15.48 5.62
CA GLY A 26 -2.87 16.29 4.86
C GLY A 26 -2.78 15.86 3.39
N LEU A 27 -2.47 16.82 2.52
CA LEU A 27 -2.11 16.57 1.12
C LEU A 27 -0.66 16.99 0.90
N TYR A 28 0.14 16.08 0.34
CA TYR A 28 1.57 16.28 0.16
C TYR A 28 1.95 16.07 -1.30
N ARG A 29 2.12 17.19 -2.02
CA ARG A 29 2.30 17.21 -3.49
C ARG A 29 3.30 16.18 -4.02
N THR A 30 4.45 16.02 -3.36
CA THR A 30 5.50 15.09 -3.81
C THR A 30 5.22 13.66 -3.38
N ALA A 31 4.89 13.44 -2.11
CA ALA A 31 4.74 12.09 -1.57
C ALA A 31 3.49 11.38 -2.08
N CYS A 32 2.40 12.09 -2.34
CA CYS A 32 1.17 11.53 -2.91
C CYS A 32 1.35 11.02 -4.36
N ARG A 33 2.53 11.20 -4.98
CA ARG A 33 2.85 10.63 -6.30
C ARG A 33 3.42 9.21 -6.22
N ALA A 34 3.87 8.76 -5.05
CA ALA A 34 4.43 7.42 -4.90
C ALA A 34 3.33 6.37 -5.00
N ASN A 35 3.46 5.44 -5.95
CA ASN A 35 2.47 4.40 -6.17
C ASN A 35 2.51 3.30 -5.11
N HIS A 36 1.46 2.48 -5.10
CA HIS A 36 1.36 1.36 -4.19
C HIS A 36 2.19 0.14 -4.63
N SER A 37 2.88 -0.48 -3.68
CA SER A 37 3.35 -1.87 -3.77
C SER A 37 3.07 -2.62 -2.47
N CYS A 38 2.67 -3.91 -2.55
CA CYS A 38 2.59 -4.80 -1.38
C CYS A 38 3.98 -5.27 -0.90
N ALA A 39 5.03 -4.96 -1.66
CA ALA A 39 6.43 -5.07 -1.29
C ALA A 39 7.12 -3.73 -1.60
N PRO A 40 6.82 -2.68 -0.82
CA PRO A 40 7.30 -1.34 -1.10
C PRO A 40 8.81 -1.22 -0.87
N ASN A 41 9.46 -0.29 -1.57
CA ASN A 41 10.87 0.06 -1.35
C ASN A 41 11.07 1.34 -0.53
N ALA A 42 9.97 2.04 -0.19
CA ALA A 42 9.97 3.17 0.73
C ALA A 42 8.77 3.14 1.69
N ALA A 43 8.92 3.82 2.83
CA ALA A 43 7.88 4.04 3.80
C ALA A 43 7.57 5.54 3.95
N LEU A 44 6.28 5.87 4.04
CA LEU A 44 5.81 7.21 4.33
C LEU A 44 5.64 7.36 5.85
N CYS A 45 6.47 8.16 6.49
CA CYS A 45 6.44 8.41 7.93
C CYS A 45 5.88 9.81 8.21
N VAL A 46 4.74 9.89 8.89
CA VAL A 46 4.14 11.15 9.33
C VAL A 46 4.65 11.48 10.74
N GLN A 47 5.24 12.66 10.91
CA GLN A 47 5.71 13.17 12.20
C GLN A 47 4.54 13.79 12.99
N ALA A 48 4.74 13.96 14.31
CA ALA A 48 3.73 14.54 15.19
C ALA A 48 3.30 15.96 14.79
N ASP A 49 4.21 16.73 14.16
CA ASP A 49 3.95 18.08 13.66
C ASP A 49 3.36 18.13 12.24
N GLY A 50 3.03 16.97 11.66
CA GLY A 50 2.49 16.87 10.30
C GLY A 50 3.53 16.97 9.20
N ARG A 51 4.83 17.01 9.49
CA ARG A 51 5.85 16.79 8.44
C ARG A 51 5.85 15.32 8.02
N ILE A 52 6.20 15.08 6.77
CA ILE A 52 6.34 13.72 6.24
C ILE A 52 7.78 13.44 5.80
N HIS A 53 8.21 12.21 6.02
CA HIS A 53 9.45 11.67 5.48
C HIS A 53 9.13 10.47 4.61
N LEU A 54 9.71 10.45 3.41
CA LEU A 54 9.74 9.26 2.59
C LEU A 54 11.10 8.59 2.80
N LYS A 55 11.10 7.44 3.48
CA LYS A 55 12.34 6.74 3.86
C LYS A 55 12.50 5.48 3.03
N ALA A 56 13.66 5.30 2.41
CA ALA A 56 13.99 4.06 1.71
C ALA A 56 14.05 2.89 2.73
N LEU A 57 13.46 1.76 2.36
CA LEU A 57 13.49 0.51 3.15
C LEU A 57 14.63 -0.41 2.71
N ARG A 58 15.18 -0.15 1.52
CA ARG A 58 16.33 -0.82 0.91
C ARG A 58 17.01 0.15 -0.06
N PRO A 59 18.22 -0.15 -0.56
CA PRO A 59 18.78 0.58 -1.69
C PRO A 59 17.80 0.62 -2.87
N ILE A 60 17.68 1.80 -3.49
CA ILE A 60 16.82 2.06 -4.65
C ILE A 60 17.75 2.46 -5.80
N ALA A 61 17.70 1.73 -6.91
CA ALA A 61 18.56 2.00 -8.06
C ALA A 61 18.09 3.24 -8.83
N GLU A 62 18.98 3.85 -9.61
CA GLU A 62 18.59 4.91 -10.54
C GLU A 62 17.56 4.37 -11.56
N GLY A 63 16.49 5.15 -11.78
CA GLY A 63 15.38 4.76 -12.66
C GLY A 63 14.38 3.78 -12.02
N GLU A 64 14.64 3.26 -10.82
CA GLU A 64 13.69 2.42 -10.10
C GLU A 64 12.55 3.27 -9.52
N GLU A 65 11.30 2.81 -9.70
CA GLU A 65 10.14 3.49 -9.15
C GLU A 65 10.14 3.43 -7.62
N VAL A 66 9.90 4.58 -6.98
CA VAL A 66 9.67 4.64 -5.53
C VAL A 66 8.21 4.30 -5.22
N SER A 67 8.00 3.26 -4.43
CA SER A 67 6.67 2.76 -4.04
C SER A 67 6.51 2.68 -2.53
N VAL A 68 5.27 2.88 -2.07
CA VAL A 68 4.85 2.83 -0.66
C VAL A 68 3.68 1.87 -0.46
N SER A 69 3.35 1.54 0.79
CA SER A 69 2.10 0.83 1.08
C SER A 69 0.95 1.83 1.28
N TYR A 70 -0.19 1.60 0.61
CA TYR A 70 -1.43 2.36 0.84
C TYR A 70 -2.28 1.73 1.94
N ILE A 71 -1.99 0.50 2.30
CA ILE A 71 -2.66 -0.25 3.37
C ILE A 71 -1.74 -0.35 4.59
N GLY A 72 -2.32 -0.55 5.77
CA GLY A 72 -1.55 -0.66 7.00
C GLY A 72 -0.58 -1.84 6.97
N GLU A 73 0.51 -1.74 7.73
CA GLU A 73 1.58 -2.76 7.80
C GLU A 73 1.03 -4.15 8.19
N GLY A 74 0.08 -4.20 9.14
CA GLY A 74 -0.58 -5.45 9.50
C GLY A 74 -1.41 -6.07 8.36
N GLU A 75 -1.97 -5.27 7.46
CA GLU A 75 -2.69 -5.77 6.29
C GLU A 75 -1.75 -6.29 5.20
N LEU A 76 -0.49 -5.84 5.17
CA LEU A 76 0.53 -6.43 4.30
C LEU A 76 0.79 -7.90 4.66
N LEU A 77 0.61 -8.31 5.92
CA LEU A 77 0.78 -9.70 6.34
C LEU A 77 -0.38 -10.62 5.94
N ARG A 78 -1.45 -10.06 5.34
CA ARG A 78 -2.63 -10.82 4.92
C ARG A 78 -2.47 -11.39 3.51
N PRO A 79 -3.26 -12.43 3.15
CA PRO A 79 -3.28 -13.02 1.82
C PRO A 79 -3.50 -12.00 0.70
N THR A 80 -3.01 -12.32 -0.50
CA THR A 80 -3.10 -11.49 -1.70
C THR A 80 -4.54 -11.06 -1.97
N SER A 81 -5.52 -11.96 -1.86
CA SER A 81 -6.94 -11.65 -2.06
C SER A 81 -7.46 -10.56 -1.10
N ARG A 82 -7.02 -10.57 0.17
CA ARG A 82 -7.38 -9.55 1.16
C ARG A 82 -6.76 -8.20 0.81
N ARG A 83 -5.47 -8.18 0.45
CA ARG A 83 -4.77 -6.95 0.05
C ARG A 83 -5.43 -6.32 -1.18
N GLN A 84 -5.74 -7.11 -2.22
CA GLN A 84 -6.45 -6.64 -3.41
C GLN A 84 -7.82 -6.04 -3.07
N LYS A 85 -8.60 -6.69 -2.20
CA LYS A 85 -9.90 -6.19 -1.77
C LYS A 85 -9.78 -4.81 -1.09
N LEU A 86 -8.78 -4.61 -0.24
CA LEU A 86 -8.55 -3.31 0.42
C LEU A 86 -8.13 -2.22 -0.56
N LEU A 87 -7.38 -2.58 -1.60
CA LEU A 87 -6.89 -1.66 -2.62
C LEU A 87 -7.98 -1.26 -3.63
N SER A 88 -9.07 -2.02 -3.73
CA SER A 88 -10.17 -1.75 -4.67
C SER A 88 -10.74 -0.32 -4.57
N LYS A 89 -10.65 0.35 -3.41
CA LYS A 89 -11.09 1.75 -3.25
C LYS A 89 -10.31 2.77 -4.09
N TRP A 90 -9.11 2.43 -4.54
CA TRP A 90 -8.32 3.25 -5.47
C TRP A 90 -8.57 2.91 -6.94
N GLY A 91 -9.43 1.92 -7.23
CA GLY A 91 -9.83 1.60 -8.60
C GLY A 91 -8.77 0.88 -9.44
N PHE A 92 -7.79 0.22 -8.80
CA PHE A 92 -6.79 -0.60 -9.49
C PHE A 92 -6.62 -1.98 -8.84
N ALA A 93 -6.11 -2.95 -9.62
CA ALA A 93 -5.62 -4.23 -9.11
C ALA A 93 -4.08 -4.18 -9.00
N CYS A 94 -3.53 -4.48 -7.83
CA CYS A 94 -2.08 -4.40 -7.61
C CYS A 94 -1.36 -5.52 -8.39
N GLN A 95 -0.36 -5.14 -9.18
CA GLN A 95 0.45 -6.07 -9.97
C GLN A 95 1.92 -6.09 -9.52
N CYS A 96 2.19 -5.69 -8.28
CA CYS A 96 3.56 -5.72 -7.74
C CYS A 96 4.11 -7.16 -7.68
N PRO A 97 5.44 -7.35 -7.61
CA PRO A 97 6.06 -8.68 -7.59
C PRO A 97 5.47 -9.64 -6.55
N ARG A 98 5.10 -9.13 -5.38
CA ARG A 98 4.48 -9.94 -4.31
C ARG A 98 3.05 -10.37 -4.61
N CYS A 99 2.29 -9.60 -5.38
CA CYS A 99 0.95 -9.98 -5.81
C CYS A 99 0.96 -10.89 -7.04
N GLN A 100 2.03 -10.86 -7.83
CA GLN A 100 2.23 -11.74 -9.00
C GLN A 100 2.92 -13.06 -8.63
N GLY A 101 3.63 -13.11 -7.49
CA GLY A 101 4.25 -14.31 -6.96
C GLY A 101 3.30 -15.20 -6.16
N HIS A 102 3.86 -16.21 -5.49
CA HIS A 102 3.10 -17.07 -4.59
C HIS A 102 2.56 -16.30 -3.38
N ASP A 103 1.38 -16.67 -2.90
CA ASP A 103 0.81 -16.08 -1.69
C ASP A 103 1.50 -16.66 -0.45
N ASP A 104 2.51 -15.93 0.05
CA ASP A 104 3.31 -16.26 1.23
C ASP A 104 2.49 -16.38 2.52
N ALA A 105 1.30 -15.76 2.59
CA ALA A 105 0.41 -15.82 3.73
C ALA A 105 -0.61 -16.99 3.68
N ARG A 106 -0.58 -17.81 2.62
CA ARG A 106 -1.42 -19.00 2.45
C ARG A 106 -0.60 -20.29 2.39
N GLY A 107 0.42 -20.43 3.24
CA GLY A 107 1.20 -21.66 3.32
C GLY A 107 0.48 -22.80 4.07
N PHE A 108 0.51 -24.01 3.53
CA PHE A 108 0.02 -25.24 4.16
C PHE A 108 1.13 -26.30 4.21
N THR A 109 1.13 -27.16 5.21
CA THR A 109 2.04 -28.33 5.23
C THR A 109 1.59 -29.35 4.18
N CYS A 110 2.54 -29.93 3.43
CA CYS A 110 2.22 -30.95 2.43
C CYS A 110 1.55 -32.17 3.08
N SER A 111 0.35 -32.53 2.62
CA SER A 111 -0.41 -33.68 3.14
C SER A 111 0.18 -35.04 2.74
N SER A 112 1.03 -35.09 1.70
CA SER A 112 1.63 -36.34 1.22
C SER A 112 2.91 -36.73 1.98
N CYS A 113 3.80 -35.78 2.25
CA CYS A 113 5.08 -36.06 2.91
C CYS A 113 5.21 -35.45 4.32
N GLY A 114 4.22 -34.69 4.78
CA GLY A 114 4.23 -34.04 6.10
C GLY A 114 5.29 -32.94 6.28
N SER A 115 5.99 -32.56 5.20
CA SER A 115 7.10 -31.61 5.23
C SER A 115 7.01 -30.59 4.08
N GLY A 116 7.70 -29.45 4.25
CA GLY A 116 7.65 -28.34 3.29
C GLY A 116 6.37 -27.51 3.36
N THR A 117 6.32 -26.44 2.58
CA THR A 117 5.19 -25.50 2.50
C THR A 117 4.61 -25.49 1.09
N VAL A 118 3.31 -25.70 0.99
CA VAL A 118 2.53 -25.62 -0.24
C VAL A 118 1.78 -24.30 -0.25
N HIS A 119 1.98 -23.50 -1.31
CA HIS A 119 1.24 -22.27 -1.55
C HIS A 119 0.20 -22.54 -2.64
N PRO A 120 -1.10 -22.57 -2.31
CA PRO A 120 -2.14 -22.74 -3.30
C PRO A 120 -2.24 -21.49 -4.14
N HIS A 121 -2.47 -21.70 -5.44
CA HIS A 121 -2.76 -20.63 -6.39
C HIS A 121 -4.04 -19.86 -6.02
#